data_AF-A0A814VC21-F1
#
_entry.id   AF-A0A814VC21-F1
#
_cell.length_a   1.000
_cell.length_b   1.000
_cell.length_c   1.000
_cell.angle_alpha   90.00
_cell.angle_beta   90.00
_cell.angle_gamma   90.00
#
_symmetry.space_group_name_H-M   'P 1'
#
loop_
_entity.id
_entity.type
_entity.pdbx_description
1 polymer ?
#
loop_
_entity_poly.entity_id
_entity_poly.type
_entity_poly.pdbx_seq_one_letter_code
_entity_poly.pdbx_strand_id
1 'polypeptide(L)'
;MVRKLRFHERKLLKKVDFINWEVDKNLHEVTVMRKFHIQKREDYTKYNDLSRRIRELARKIKELDANDPFRIEATRTLLEKL
;
A
#
# COMPACT_ATOMS: atom_id res chain seq x y z
N MET A 1 21.24 11.78 12.24
CA MET A 1 20.89 11.73 13.68
C MET A 1 20.65 13.17 14.13
N VAL A 2 19.44 13.52 14.59
CA VAL A 2 19.08 14.91 14.96
C VAL A 2 19.07 15.05 16.48
N ARG A 3 19.55 16.19 17.01
CA ARG A 3 19.53 16.46 18.45
C ARG A 3 18.10 16.47 19.00
N LYS A 4 17.93 16.07 20.26
CA LYS A 4 16.63 16.17 20.95
C LYS A 4 16.30 17.66 21.18
N LEU A 5 15.19 18.11 20.59
CA LEU A 5 14.69 19.49 20.74
C LEU A 5 14.15 19.73 22.17
N ARG A 6 14.48 20.88 22.76
CA ARG A 6 13.91 21.36 24.02
C ARG A 6 12.43 21.72 23.84
N PHE A 7 11.70 21.86 24.94
CA PHE A 7 10.25 22.09 24.93
C PHE A 7 9.83 23.28 24.05
N HIS A 8 10.52 24.42 24.17
CA HIS A 8 10.23 25.62 23.38
C HIS A 8 10.54 25.42 21.87
N GLU A 9 11.62 24.70 21.55
CA GLU A 9 12.00 24.40 20.18
C GLU A 9 10.99 23.45 19.52
N ARG A 10 10.51 22.42 20.25
CA ARG A 10 9.42 21.54 19.78
C ARG A 10 8.11 22.29 19.56
N LYS A 11 7.83 23.34 20.35
CA LYS A 11 6.63 24.17 20.19
C LYS A 11 6.67 24.99 18.90
N LEU A 12 7.86 25.42 18.48
CA LEU A 12 8.08 26.14 17.22
C LEU A 12 8.15 25.19 16.01
N LEU A 13 8.79 24.04 16.18
CA LEU A 13 9.04 23.07 15.11
C LEU A 13 8.05 21.89 15.11
N LYS A 14 6.75 22.17 15.26
CA LYS A 14 5.72 21.12 15.33
C LYS A 14 5.51 20.34 14.02
N LYS A 15 5.74 20.98 12.88
CA LYS A 15 5.55 20.40 11.55
C LYS A 15 6.84 19.85 10.93
N VAL A 16 7.97 19.98 11.63
CA VAL A 16 9.28 19.57 11.12
C VAL A 16 9.64 18.23 11.73
N ASP A 17 9.33 17.17 11.01
CA ASP A 17 9.83 15.82 11.26
C ASP A 17 10.76 15.45 10.10
N PHE A 18 12.01 15.09 10.40
CA PHE A 18 13.00 14.74 9.38
C PHE A 18 12.95 13.26 8.97
N ILE A 19 12.21 12.44 9.72
CA ILE A 19 12.17 10.98 9.55
C ILE A 19 10.82 10.56 8.97
N ASN A 20 9.73 11.19 9.41
CA ASN A 20 8.38 10.82 9.02
C ASN A 20 7.70 11.97 8.28
N TRP A 21 7.66 11.90 6.95
CA TRP A 21 6.93 12.85 6.11
C TRP A 21 5.58 12.24 5.74
N GLU A 22 4.50 13.03 5.80
CA GLU A 22 3.15 12.52 5.53
C GLU A 22 2.97 11.95 4.11
N VAL A 23 3.77 12.43 3.16
CA VAL A 23 3.79 11.96 1.77
C VAL A 23 4.47 10.59 1.66
N ASP A 24 5.37 10.28 2.59
CA ASP A 24 6.16 9.06 2.59
C ASP A 24 5.43 7.96 3.36
N LYS A 25 4.70 7.10 2.66
CA LYS A 25 4.21 5.79 3.19
C LYS A 25 5.34 4.78 3.47
N ASN A 26 6.56 5.27 3.64
CA ASN A 26 7.81 4.51 3.69
C ASN A 26 7.85 3.55 4.88
N LEU A 27 7.23 3.93 6.02
CA LEU A 27 7.15 3.10 7.22
C LEU A 27 6.41 1.78 7.00
N HIS A 28 5.30 1.78 6.27
CA HIS A 28 4.53 0.56 6.02
C HIS A 28 5.33 -0.41 5.15
N GLU A 29 5.91 0.10 4.07
CA GLU A 29 6.71 -0.69 3.15
C GLU A 29 7.94 -1.31 3.84
N VAL A 30 8.69 -0.52 4.62
CA VAL A 30 9.83 -1.03 5.40
C VAL A 30 9.40 -2.10 6.41
N THR A 31 8.24 -1.94 7.05
CA THR A 31 7.71 -2.92 8.00
C THR A 31 7.41 -4.26 7.32
N VAL A 32 6.76 -4.22 6.16
CA VAL A 32 6.43 -5.43 5.37
C VAL A 32 7.71 -6.10 4.85
N MET A 33 8.66 -5.33 4.31
CA MET A 33 9.93 -5.87 3.85
C MET A 33 10.71 -6.57 4.95
N ARG A 34 10.76 -5.98 6.16
CA ARG A 34 11.41 -6.63 7.32
C ARG A 34 10.68 -7.91 7.75
N LYS A 35 9.34 -7.89 7.79
CA LYS A 35 8.53 -9.03 8.21
C LYS A 35 8.72 -10.25 7.30
N PHE A 36 8.76 -10.02 5.99
CA PHE A 36 8.86 -11.08 4.98
C PHE A 36 10.27 -11.23 4.39
N HIS A 37 11.27 -10.55 4.95
CA HIS A 37 12.67 -10.60 4.49
C HIS A 37 12.84 -10.30 3.00
N ILE A 38 12.07 -9.34 2.47
CA ILE A 38 12.19 -8.90 1.08
C ILE A 38 13.47 -8.06 0.96
N GLN A 39 14.41 -8.52 0.14
CA GLN A 39 15.73 -7.88 0.03
C GLN A 39 15.72 -6.65 -0.88
N LYS A 40 15.01 -6.72 -2.01
CA LYS A 40 14.95 -5.64 -3.00
C LYS A 40 13.67 -4.84 -2.86
N ARG A 41 13.82 -3.51 -2.82
CA ARG A 41 12.67 -2.59 -2.78
C ARG A 41 11.76 -2.73 -4.00
N GLU A 42 12.38 -2.96 -5.16
CA GLU A 42 11.68 -3.18 -6.44
C GLU A 42 10.65 -4.31 -6.36
N ASP A 43 10.96 -5.38 -5.63
CA ASP A 43 10.07 -6.54 -5.55
C ASP A 43 8.81 -6.20 -4.75
N TYR A 44 8.95 -5.46 -3.64
CA TYR A 44 7.78 -4.94 -2.92
C TYR A 44 6.92 -4.07 -3.83
N THR A 45 7.52 -3.13 -4.57
CA THR A 45 6.77 -2.24 -5.46
C THR A 45 6.02 -3.03 -6.54
N LYS A 46 6.65 -4.04 -7.13
CA LYS A 46 6.01 -4.94 -8.11
C LYS A 46 4.82 -5.70 -7.50
N TYR A 47 4.98 -6.29 -6.31
CA TYR A 47 3.88 -7.01 -5.66
C TYR A 47 2.74 -6.08 -5.24
N ASN A 48 3.07 -4.89 -4.76
CA ASN A 48 2.08 -3.88 -4.40
C ASN A 48 1.29 -3.40 -5.63
N ASP A 49 1.96 -3.14 -6.75
CA ASP A 49 1.31 -2.77 -8.02
C ASP A 49 0.41 -3.92 -8.54
N LEU A 50 0.91 -5.16 -8.52
CA LEU A 50 0.13 -6.34 -8.89
C LEU A 50 -1.14 -6.46 -8.03
N SER A 51 -1.02 -6.33 -6.70
CA SER A 51 -2.15 -6.37 -5.78
C SER A 51 -3.17 -5.26 -6.06
N ARG A 52 -2.71 -4.10 -6.53
CA ARG A 52 -3.55 -2.97 -6.87
C ARG A 52 -4.33 -3.26 -8.15
N ARG A 53 -3.67 -3.76 -9.20
CA ARG A 53 -4.32 -4.14 -10.46
C ARG A 53 -5.39 -5.20 -10.25
N ILE A 54 -5.13 -6.22 -9.41
CA ILE A 54 -6.11 -7.26 -9.06
C ILE A 54 -7.33 -6.64 -8.37
N ARG A 55 -7.13 -5.73 -7.41
CA ARG A 55 -8.24 -5.02 -6.73
C ARG A 55 -9.02 -4.12 -7.67
N GLU A 56 -8.36 -3.44 -8.60
CA GLU A 56 -9.02 -2.61 -9.62
C GLU A 56 -9.86 -3.47 -10.57
N LEU A 57 -9.34 -4.61 -11.00
CA LEU A 57 -10.10 -5.59 -11.79
C LEU A 57 -11.33 -6.10 -11.01
N ALA A 58 -11.15 -6.50 -9.75
CA ALA A 58 -12.25 -6.96 -8.90
C ALA A 58 -13.33 -5.88 -8.69
N ARG A 59 -12.93 -4.61 -8.58
CA ARG A 59 -13.87 -3.48 -8.51
C ARG A 59 -14.67 -3.31 -9.80
N LYS A 60 -14.01 -3.38 -10.96
CA LYS A 60 -14.69 -3.31 -12.26
C LYS A 60 -15.69 -4.45 -12.44
N ILE A 61 -15.33 -5.68 -12.04
CA ILE A 61 -16.26 -6.82 -12.07
C ILE A 61 -17.45 -6.59 -11.13
N LYS A 62 -17.21 -6.01 -9.94
CA LYS A 62 -18.27 -5.68 -8.98
C LYS A 62 -19.25 -4.62 -9.49
N GLU A 63 -18.79 -3.69 -10.32
CA GLU A 63 -19.61 -2.62 -10.91
C GLU A 63 -20.61 -3.13 -11.97
N LEU A 64 -20.43 -4.35 -12.49
CA LEU A 64 -21.38 -5.00 -13.40
C LEU A 64 -22.66 -5.42 -12.67
N ASP A 65 -23.76 -5.61 -13.42
CA ASP A 65 -25.02 -6.11 -12.87
C ASP A 65 -24.83 -7.49 -12.23
N ALA A 66 -25.56 -7.75 -11.14
CA ALA A 66 -25.43 -9.00 -10.40
C ALA A 66 -25.88 -10.24 -11.20
N ASN A 67 -26.79 -10.06 -12.16
CA ASN A 67 -27.32 -11.14 -12.99
C ASN A 67 -26.58 -11.29 -14.32
N ASP A 68 -25.56 -10.47 -14.58
CA ASP A 68 -24.76 -10.57 -15.80
C ASP A 68 -23.96 -11.90 -15.78
N PRO A 69 -24.18 -12.81 -16.77
CA PRO A 69 -23.41 -14.06 -16.87
C PRO A 69 -21.89 -13.84 -16.91
N PHE A 70 -21.44 -12.74 -17.52
CA PHE A 70 -20.02 -12.40 -17.60
C PHE A 70 -19.44 -12.07 -16.23
N ARG A 71 -20.20 -11.39 -15.35
CA ARG A 71 -19.76 -11.11 -13.98
C ARG A 71 -19.53 -12.41 -13.21
N ILE A 72 -20.45 -13.38 -13.34
CA ILE A 72 -20.36 -14.68 -12.66
C ILE A 72 -19.13 -15.44 -13.15
N GLU A 73 -18.94 -15.53 -14.46
CA GLU A 73 -17.79 -16.20 -15.06
C GLU A 73 -16.47 -15.52 -14.66
N ALA A 74 -16.34 -14.21 -14.85
CA ALA A 74 -15.12 -13.47 -14.54
C ALA A 74 -14.77 -13.51 -13.06
N THR A 75 -15.77 -13.47 -12.17
CA THR A 75 -15.56 -13.63 -10.72
C THR A 75 -15.02 -15.03 -10.41
N ARG A 76 -15.62 -16.07 -11.01
CA ARG A 76 -15.16 -17.45 -10.82
C ARG A 76 -13.73 -17.65 -11.31
N THR A 77 -13.40 -17.20 -12.51
CA THR A 77 -12.04 -17.30 -13.06
C THR A 77 -11.01 -16.55 -12.21
N LEU A 78 -11.37 -15.37 -11.70
CA LEU A 78 -10.48 -14.60 -10.83
C LEU A 78 -10.22 -15.34 -9.51
N LEU A 79 -11.24 -15.94 -8.90
CA LEU A 79 -11.12 -16.69 -7.66
C LEU A 79 -10.39 -18.03 -7.83
N GLU A 80 -10.56 -18.71 -8.96
CA GLU A 80 -9.84 -19.96 -9.26
C GLU A 80 -8.34 -19.72 -9.47
N LYS A 81 -7.96 -18.53 -9.93
CA LYS A 81 -6.57 -18.20 -10.25
C LYS A 81 -5.75 -17.66 -9.05
N LEU A 82 -6.42 -17.02 -8.09
CA LEU A 82 -5.82 -16.43 -6.89
C LEU A 82 -5.57 -17.47 -5.79
#